data_AF-A0A5B6VHL2-F1
#
_entry.id   AF-A0A5B6VHL2-F1
#
_cell.length_a   1.000
_cell.length_b   1.000
_cell.length_c   1.000
_cell.angle_alpha   90.00
_cell.angle_beta   90.00
_cell.angle_gamma   90.00
#
_symmetry.space_group_name_H-M   'P 1'
#
loop_
_entity.id
_entity.type
_entity.pdbx_description
1 polymer ?
#
loop_
_entity_poly.entity_id
_entity_poly.type
_entity_poly.pdbx_seq_one_letter_code
_entity_poly.pdbx_strand_id
1 'polypeptide(L)'
;MVFFMETKLNRVQMEKVRRRLRFTNGIEVDSDGSKGGLCLAWKGGVSVGLQSFSRRHIDVLANDQHEDQQWRFTGFYGSSYVREREDSWNLLRRLG
;
A
#
# COMPACT_ATOMS: atom_id res chain seq x y z
N MET A 1 -1.96 -9.53 5.92
CA MET A 1 -1.46 -8.32 5.24
C MET A 1 -2.15 -7.10 5.87
N VAL A 2 -1.50 -5.95 5.96
CA VAL A 2 -2.06 -4.71 6.54
C VAL A 2 -1.66 -3.52 5.67
N PHE A 3 -2.62 -2.64 5.36
CA PHE A 3 -2.39 -1.40 4.63
C PHE A 3 -2.54 -0.19 5.56
N PHE A 4 -1.50 0.64 5.61
CA PHE A 4 -1.47 1.91 6.32
C PHE A 4 -1.54 3.05 5.30
N MET A 5 -2.33 4.07 5.63
CA MET A 5 -2.51 5.28 4.83
C MET A 5 -2.28 6.51 5.69
N GLU A 6 -1.89 7.64 5.07
CA GLU A 6 -1.57 8.89 5.78
C GLU A 6 -0.51 8.67 6.87
N THR A 7 0.53 7.91 6.55
CA THR A 7 1.60 7.60 7.52
C THR A 7 2.37 8.86 7.91
N LYS A 8 2.50 9.83 7.00
CA LYS A 8 3.28 11.07 7.19
C LYS A 8 4.73 10.80 7.60
N LEU A 9 5.24 9.65 7.18
CA LEU A 9 6.59 9.19 7.44
C LEU A 9 7.30 8.94 6.11
N ASN A 10 8.60 9.20 6.09
CA ASN A 10 9.44 8.70 5.02
C ASN A 10 9.65 7.18 5.16
N ARG A 11 10.13 6.55 4.10
CA ARG A 11 10.35 5.11 3.99
C ARG A 11 11.22 4.55 5.11
N VAL A 12 12.28 5.25 5.50
CA VAL A 12 13.20 4.79 6.56
C VAL A 12 12.50 4.77 7.92
N GLN A 13 11.71 5.80 8.22
CA GLN A 13 10.92 5.86 9.46
C GLN A 13 9.80 4.81 9.46
N MET A 14 9.09 4.67 8.34
CA MET A 14 7.98 3.73 8.22
C MET A 14 8.47 2.28 8.28
N GLU A 15 9.63 1.97 7.71
CA GLU A 15 10.27 0.66 7.85
C GLU A 15 10.58 0.34 9.32
N LYS A 16 11.10 1.30 10.10
CA LYS A 16 11.34 1.11 11.55
C LYS A 16 10.04 0.81 12.30
N VAL A 17 8.95 1.52 12.00
CA VAL A 17 7.62 1.27 12.59
C VAL A 17 7.13 -0.12 12.21
N ARG A 18 7.18 -0.47 10.93
CA ARG A 18 6.77 -1.77 10.39
C ARG A 18 7.50 -2.93 11.06
N ARG A 19 8.83 -2.82 11.20
CA ARG A 19 9.67 -3.82 11.90
C ARG A 19 9.32 -3.93 13.39
N ARG A 20 9.05 -2.81 14.08
CA ARG A 20 8.58 -2.81 15.49
C ARG A 20 7.23 -3.52 15.65
N LEU A 21 6.34 -3.41 14.66
CA LEU A 21 5.06 -4.12 14.60
C LEU A 21 5.20 -5.58 14.15
N ARG A 22 6.44 -6.09 13.99
CA ARG A 22 6.75 -7.47 13.58
C ARG A 22 6.25 -7.84 12.18
N PHE A 23 6.13 -6.85 11.29
CA PHE A 23 5.96 -7.10 9.86
C PHE A 23 7.33 -7.10 9.19
N THR A 24 7.79 -8.27 8.76
CA THR A 24 9.12 -8.43 8.16
C THR A 24 9.21 -7.85 6.75
N ASN A 25 8.11 -7.89 6.01
CA ASN A 25 8.04 -7.44 4.63
C ASN A 25 7.13 -6.22 4.49
N GLY A 26 7.43 -5.36 3.52
CA GLY A 26 6.58 -4.22 3.21
C GLY A 26 6.98 -3.45 1.96
N ILE A 27 6.06 -2.62 1.49
CA ILE A 27 6.21 -1.63 0.42
C ILE A 27 5.82 -0.30 1.01
N GLU A 28 6.77 0.65 1.05
CA GLU A 28 6.54 2.00 1.54
C GLU A 28 6.50 2.99 0.38
N VAL A 29 5.54 3.90 0.41
CA VAL A 29 5.48 5.09 -0.45
C VAL A 29 5.69 6.30 0.44
N ASP A 30 6.68 7.12 0.12
CA ASP A 30 7.05 8.29 0.91
C ASP A 30 5.90 9.30 1.05
N SER A 31 5.83 9.96 2.20
CA SER A 31 5.01 11.16 2.37
C SER A 31 5.66 12.38 1.70
N ASP A 32 4.83 13.35 1.33
CA ASP A 32 5.26 14.67 0.87
C ASP A 32 5.14 15.65 2.04
N GLY A 33 6.24 15.80 2.79
CA GLY A 33 6.22 16.47 4.08
C GLY A 33 5.24 15.80 5.03
N SER A 34 4.21 16.56 5.45
CA SER A 34 3.16 16.10 6.37
C SER A 34 1.91 15.53 5.67
N LYS A 35 1.96 15.27 4.36
CA LYS A 35 0.83 14.80 3.55
C LYS A 35 1.10 13.43 2.96
N GLY A 36 0.10 12.54 3.00
CA GLY A 36 0.19 11.23 2.38
C GLY A 36 1.15 10.29 3.09
N GLY A 37 1.78 9.42 2.31
CA GLY A 37 2.55 8.28 2.78
C GLY A 37 1.66 7.05 2.90
N LEU A 38 2.09 5.96 2.27
CA LEU A 38 1.39 4.69 2.28
C LEU A 38 2.36 3.59 2.71
N CYS A 39 1.84 2.53 3.31
CA CYS A 39 2.62 1.33 3.57
C CYS A 39 1.75 0.09 3.46
N LEU A 40 2.15 -0.85 2.61
CA LEU A 40 1.64 -2.21 2.66
C LEU A 40 2.63 -3.07 3.44
N ALA A 41 2.17 -3.75 4.50
CA ALA A 41 3.01 -4.56 5.37
C ALA A 41 2.46 -5.97 5.50
N TRP A 42 3.34 -6.96 5.55
CA TRP A 42 2.94 -8.35 5.76
C TRP A 42 4.02 -9.15 6.49
N LYS A 43 3.61 -10.30 7.04
CA LYS A 43 4.49 -11.28 7.68
C LYS A 43 4.97 -12.28 6.64
N GLY A 44 5.90 -13.16 7.01
CA GLY A 44 6.26 -14.32 6.18
C GLY A 44 5.07 -15.23 5.87
N GLY A 45 5.23 -16.15 4.92
CA GLY A 45 4.17 -17.05 4.46
C GLY A 45 3.32 -16.51 3.31
N VAL A 46 3.48 -15.23 2.94
CA VAL A 46 2.81 -14.62 1.78
C VAL A 46 3.85 -14.06 0.82
N SER A 47 3.84 -14.57 -0.41
CA SER A 47 4.60 -14.00 -1.52
C SER A 47 3.82 -12.84 -2.10
N VAL A 48 4.47 -11.71 -2.36
CA VAL A 48 3.83 -10.49 -2.85
C VAL A 48 4.62 -9.94 -4.04
N GLY A 49 3.95 -9.85 -5.19
CA GLY A 49 4.45 -9.23 -6.41
C GLY A 49 3.77 -7.88 -6.64
N LEU A 50 4.55 -6.80 -6.61
CA LEU A 50 4.06 -5.45 -6.90
C LEU A 50 3.63 -5.33 -8.37
N GLN A 51 2.38 -4.91 -8.61
CA GLN A 51 1.85 -4.63 -9.94
C GLN A 51 2.01 -3.15 -10.29
N SER A 52 1.56 -2.28 -9.40
CA SER A 52 1.71 -0.84 -9.55
C SER A 52 1.61 -0.12 -8.22
N PHE A 53 2.15 1.10 -8.14
CA PHE A 53 1.98 1.97 -6.99
C PHE A 53 1.99 3.44 -7.40
N SER A 54 1.43 4.28 -6.54
CA SER A 54 1.52 5.74 -6.63
C SER A 54 1.41 6.33 -5.23
N ARG A 55 1.41 7.66 -5.13
CA ARG A 55 1.11 8.37 -3.87
C ARG A 55 -0.29 8.04 -3.29
N ARG A 56 -1.18 7.49 -4.11
CA ARG A 56 -2.58 7.21 -3.78
C ARG A 56 -2.91 5.72 -3.77
N HIS A 57 -2.02 4.82 -4.20
CA HIS A 57 -2.33 3.39 -4.18
C HIS A 57 -1.10 2.49 -4.13
N ILE A 58 -1.32 1.26 -3.66
CA ILE A 58 -0.42 0.13 -3.81
C ILE A 58 -1.27 -1.04 -4.30
N ASP A 59 -0.90 -1.62 -5.44
CA ASP A 59 -1.58 -2.76 -6.07
C ASP A 59 -0.61 -3.92 -6.22
N VAL A 60 -0.99 -5.08 -5.71
CA VAL A 60 -0.13 -6.28 -5.65
C VAL A 60 -0.91 -7.54 -6.00
N LEU A 61 -0.21 -8.52 -6.57
CA LEU A 61 -0.63 -9.92 -6.56
C LEU A 61 0.03 -10.60 -5.37
N ALA A 62 -0.76 -11.29 -4.57
CA ALA A 62 -0.30 -12.04 -3.42
C ALA A 62 -0.63 -13.52 -3.60
N ASN A 63 0.26 -14.39 -3.13
CA ASN A 63 0.04 -15.82 -3.07
C ASN A 63 0.38 -16.30 -1.67
N ASP A 64 -0.52 -17.09 -1.08
CA ASP A 64 -0.16 -17.82 0.14
C ASP A 64 0.85 -18.91 -0.24
N GLN A 65 1.85 -19.16 0.60
CA GLN A 65 2.82 -20.22 0.33
C GLN A 65 2.26 -21.61 0.64
N HIS A 66 1.18 -21.70 1.41
CA HIS A 66 0.55 -22.95 1.82
C HIS A 66 -0.72 -23.29 1.05
N GLU A 67 -1.34 -22.31 0.41
CA GLU A 67 -2.51 -22.47 -0.45
C GLU A 67 -2.15 -22.02 -1.86
N ASP A 68 -2.47 -22.81 -2.88
CA ASP A 68 -2.17 -22.49 -4.30
C ASP A 68 -3.15 -21.42 -4.85
N GLN A 69 -3.51 -20.45 -4.01
CA GLN A 69 -4.53 -19.44 -4.28
C GLN A 69 -3.90 -18.06 -4.36
N GLN A 70 -3.77 -17.59 -5.61
CA GLN A 70 -3.40 -16.21 -5.88
C GLN A 70 -4.61 -15.28 -5.70
N TRP A 71 -4.38 -14.12 -5.10
CA TRP A 71 -5.35 -13.04 -4.96
C TRP A 71 -4.70 -11.68 -5.23
N ARG A 72 -5.52 -10.68 -5.60
CA ARG A 72 -5.07 -9.31 -5.84
C ARG A 72 -5.47 -8.43 -4.67
N PHE A 73 -4.59 -7.52 -4.27
CA PHE A 73 -4.85 -6.52 -3.25
C PHE A 73 -4.51 -5.13 -3.74
N THR A 74 -5.51 -4.25 -3.70
CA THR A 74 -5.35 -2.83 -4.01
C THR A 74 -5.66 -2.02 -2.76
N GLY A 75 -4.61 -1.48 -2.12
CA GLY A 75 -4.75 -0.45 -1.10
C GLY A 75 -4.83 0.90 -1.78
N PHE A 76 -5.94 1.62 -1.59
CA PHE A 76 -6.20 2.90 -2.23
C PHE A 76 -6.50 4.00 -1.21
N TYR A 77 -5.95 5.18 -1.42
CA TYR A 77 -6.21 6.40 -0.67
C TYR A 77 -6.64 7.51 -1.63
N GLY A 78 -7.96 7.78 -1.64
CA GLY A 78 -8.57 8.80 -2.50
C GLY A 78 -8.33 10.21 -1.98
N SER A 79 -8.34 11.18 -2.90
CA SER A 79 -8.22 12.59 -2.53
C SER A 79 -9.49 13.10 -1.85
N SER A 80 -9.33 13.80 -0.73
CA SER A 80 -10.43 14.54 -0.07
C SER A 80 -10.75 15.86 -0.77
N TYR A 81 -9.91 16.30 -1.71
CA TYR A 81 -10.15 17.52 -2.48
C TYR A 81 -11.16 17.26 -3.59
N VAL A 82 -12.22 18.07 -3.62
CA VAL A 82 -13.32 17.91 -4.59
C VAL A 82 -12.82 17.88 -6.03
N ARG A 83 -11.83 18.71 -6.37
CA ARG A 83 -11.25 18.80 -7.72
C ARG A 83 -10.53 17.53 -8.18
N GLU A 84 -10.04 16.71 -7.24
CA GLU A 84 -9.29 15.49 -7.53
C GLU A 84 -10.11 14.22 -7.28
N ARG A 85 -11.37 14.38 -6.89
CA ARG A 85 -12.26 13.27 -6.56
C ARG A 85 -12.55 12.43 -7.81
N GLU A 86 -12.85 13.07 -8.93
CA GLU A 86 -13.13 12.36 -10.19
C GLU A 86 -11.90 11.57 -10.67
N ASP A 87 -10.71 12.16 -10.63
CA ASP A 87 -9.46 11.48 -10.94
C ASP A 87 -9.20 10.29 -10.02
N SER A 88 -9.51 10.43 -8.72
CA SER A 88 -9.40 9.35 -7.74
C SER A 88 -10.35 8.18 -8.10
N TRP A 89 -11.58 8.47 -8.49
CA TRP A 89 -12.53 7.44 -8.94
C TRP A 89 -12.12 6.81 -10.27
N ASN A 90 -11.62 7.60 -11.22
CA ASN A 90 -11.11 7.09 -12.50
C ASN A 90 -9.91 6.17 -12.30
N LEU A 91 -9.00 6.51 -11.38
CA LEU A 91 -7.91 5.62 -10.99
C LEU A 91 -8.44 4.33 -10.38
N LEU A 92 -9.38 4.41 -9.44
CA LEU A 92 -9.96 3.22 -8.81
C LEU A 92 -10.63 2.30 -9.84
N ARG A 93 -11.36 2.85 -10.82
CA ARG A 93 -11.97 2.07 -11.93
C ARG A 93 -10.95 1.39 -12.83
N ARG A 94 -9.75 1.95 -12.99
CA ARG A 94 -8.67 1.34 -13.78
C ARG A 94 -7.94 0.24 -13.02
N LEU A 95 -7.95 0.31 -11.70
CA LEU A 95 -7.33 -0.70 -10.83
C LEU A 95 -8.25 -1.92 -10.61
N GLY A 96 -9.56 -1.73 -10.72
CA GLY A 96 -10.59 -2.78 -10.62
C GLY A 96 -10.73 -3.61 -11.88
#